data_AF-A0A961QQY0-F1
#
_entry.id   AF-A0A961QQY0-F1
#
_cell.length_a   1.000
_cell.length_b   1.000
_cell.length_c   1.000
_cell.angle_alpha   90.00
_cell.angle_beta   90.00
_cell.angle_gamma   90.00
#
_symmetry.space_group_name_H-M   'P 1'
#
loop_
_entity.id
_entity.type
_entity.pdbx_description
1 polymer ?
#
loop_
_entity_poly.entity_id
_entity_poly.type
_entity_poly.pdbx_seq_one_letter_code
_entity_poly.pdbx_strand_id
1 'polypeptide(L)'
;DGLELVDCMVTNAVRCVPPQNRPLPAETATCRRFLAARLADLPRLSAVLCLGRIAHETLLRALGERLAAHPFAHGARHDIGGLAIFDSYHCSRYNTNT
;
A
#
# COMPACT_ATOMS: atom_id res chain seq x y z
N ASP A 1 -1.83 -4.82 -24.90
CA ASP A 1 -2.99 -4.43 -24.06
C ASP A 1 -3.07 -2.93 -23.76
N GLY A 2 -2.13 -2.07 -24.19
CA GLY A 2 -2.37 -0.62 -24.30
C GLY A 2 -2.65 0.11 -22.98
N LEU A 3 -2.28 -0.48 -21.84
CA LEU A 3 -2.45 0.11 -20.52
C LEU A 3 -1.50 1.30 -20.35
N GLU A 4 -2.08 2.47 -20.08
CA GLU A 4 -1.35 3.68 -19.73
C GLU A 4 -1.70 4.11 -18.30
N LEU A 5 -0.67 4.51 -17.54
CA LEU A 5 -0.84 5.08 -16.21
C LEU A 5 -0.99 6.60 -16.35
N VAL A 6 -2.21 7.11 -16.20
CA VAL A 6 -2.50 8.55 -16.24
C VAL A 6 -2.66 9.07 -14.82
N ASP A 7 -1.80 10.02 -14.43
CA ASP A 7 -1.75 10.63 -13.10
C ASP A 7 -1.74 9.61 -11.94
N CYS A 8 -1.21 8.42 -12.20
CA CYS A 8 -1.10 7.36 -11.22
C CYS A 8 0.24 6.64 -11.34
N MET A 9 0.58 5.91 -10.29
CA MET A 9 1.76 5.06 -10.28
C MET A 9 1.52 3.83 -9.42
N VAL A 10 2.30 2.78 -9.70
CA VAL A 10 2.29 1.55 -8.91
C VAL A 10 3.59 1.46 -8.12
N THR A 11 3.48 1.11 -6.84
CA THR A 11 4.63 0.80 -5.99
C THR A 11 4.26 -0.31 -5.01
N ASN A 12 5.26 -0.83 -4.29
CA ASN A 12 5.11 -1.97 -3.39
C ASN A 12 5.60 -1.64 -1.99
N ALA A 13 5.00 -2.31 -0.99
CA ALA A 13 5.44 -2.25 0.41
C ALA A 13 6.87 -2.79 0.61
N VAL A 14 7.28 -3.77 -0.21
CA VAL A 14 8.65 -4.31 -0.29
C VAL A 14 9.12 -4.27 -1.75
N ARG A 15 10.42 -4.03 -1.97
CA ARG A 15 11.00 -3.87 -3.31
C ARG A 15 11.73 -5.10 -3.84
N CYS A 16 12.00 -6.07 -2.98
CA CYS A 16 12.62 -7.34 -3.33
C CYS A 16 11.57 -8.45 -3.22
N VAL A 17 11.65 -9.45 -4.11
CA VAL A 17 10.74 -10.60 -4.10
C VAL A 17 11.10 -11.48 -2.88
N PRO A 18 10.18 -11.65 -1.91
CA PRO A 18 10.46 -12.50 -0.75
C PRO A 18 10.21 -13.98 -1.09
N PRO A 19 10.87 -14.92 -0.40
CA PRO A 19 10.53 -16.33 -0.49
C PRO A 19 9.03 -16.57 -0.27
N GLN A 20 8.44 -17.45 -1.07
CA GLN A 20 7.01 -17.80 -0.99
C GLN A 20 6.03 -16.62 -1.13
N ASN A 21 6.48 -15.47 -1.67
CA ASN A 21 5.70 -14.23 -1.74
C ASN A 21 5.20 -13.73 -0.36
N ARG A 22 5.92 -14.07 0.72
CA ARG A 22 5.55 -13.72 2.09
C ARG A 22 6.69 -12.96 2.77
N PRO A 23 6.68 -11.62 2.77
CA PRO A 23 7.72 -10.86 3.44
C PRO A 23 7.63 -11.02 4.96
N LEU A 24 8.78 -11.01 5.61
CA LEU A 24 8.90 -10.96 7.07
C LEU A 24 8.63 -9.54 7.58
N PRO A 25 8.15 -9.38 8.83
CA PRO A 25 7.94 -8.05 9.42
C PRO A 25 9.19 -7.16 9.39
N ALA A 26 10.37 -7.75 9.60
CA ALA A 26 11.65 -7.03 9.55
C ALA A 26 11.99 -6.54 8.13
N GLU A 27 11.67 -7.32 7.10
CA GLU A 27 11.88 -6.94 5.70
C GLU A 27 10.98 -5.77 5.32
N THR A 28 9.70 -5.84 5.67
CA THR A 28 8.75 -4.74 5.46
C THR A 28 9.18 -3.48 6.21
N ALA A 29 9.58 -3.61 7.47
CA ALA A 29 10.08 -2.48 8.27
C ALA A 29 11.33 -1.83 7.64
N THR A 30 12.26 -2.64 7.16
CA THR A 30 13.50 -2.18 6.51
C THR A 30 13.20 -1.48 5.18
N CYS A 31 12.30 -2.04 4.38
CA CYS A 31 11.95 -1.51 3.07
C CYS A 31 11.07 -0.24 3.14
N ARG A 32 10.33 -0.04 4.23
CA ARG A 32 9.39 1.08 4.42
C ARG A 32 10.01 2.45 4.17
N ARG A 33 11.30 2.65 4.43
CA ARG A 33 12.02 3.90 4.12
C ARG A 33 11.87 4.34 2.66
N PHE A 34 11.82 3.38 1.73
CA PHE A 34 11.67 3.68 0.32
C PHE A 34 10.23 4.02 -0.08
N LEU A 35 9.24 3.55 0.68
CA LEU A 35 7.86 3.99 0.52
C LEU A 35 7.71 5.41 1.07
N ALA A 36 8.24 5.68 2.26
CA ALA A 36 8.21 7.01 2.87
C ALA A 36 8.86 8.08 1.97
N ALA A 37 10.05 7.80 1.42
CA ALA A 37 10.68 8.68 0.45
C ALA A 37 9.81 8.90 -0.79
N ARG A 38 9.19 7.84 -1.33
CA ARG A 38 8.30 7.96 -2.49
C ARG A 38 7.08 8.82 -2.19
N LEU A 39 6.46 8.70 -1.02
CA LEU A 39 5.33 9.53 -0.62
C LEU A 39 5.73 11.01 -0.53
N ALA A 40 6.91 11.30 0.01
CA ALA A 40 7.45 12.66 0.09
C ALA A 40 7.71 13.29 -1.30
N ASP A 41 8.09 12.46 -2.29
CA ASP A 41 8.32 12.91 -3.68
C ASP A 41 7.02 13.13 -4.49
N LEU A 42 5.85 12.92 -3.90
CA LEU A 42 4.55 13.04 -4.56
C LEU A 42 3.70 14.18 -3.93
N PRO A 43 4.06 15.46 -4.14
CA PRO A 43 3.41 16.59 -3.46
C PRO A 43 1.95 16.81 -3.88
N ARG A 44 1.49 16.20 -4.98
CA ARG A 44 0.10 16.24 -5.45
C ARG A 44 -0.67 14.96 -5.12
N LEU A 45 -0.11 14.06 -4.31
CA LEU A 45 -0.77 12.81 -3.96
C LEU A 45 -2.06 13.11 -3.17
N SER A 46 -3.20 12.75 -3.75
CA SER A 46 -4.53 12.95 -3.16
C SER A 46 -5.23 11.64 -2.79
N ALA A 47 -4.80 10.51 -3.36
CA ALA A 47 -5.36 9.19 -3.06
C ALA A 47 -4.33 8.06 -3.15
N VAL A 48 -4.53 7.01 -2.34
CA VAL A 48 -3.78 5.74 -2.39
C VAL A 48 -4.73 4.56 -2.35
N LEU A 49 -4.54 3.59 -3.24
CA LEU A 49 -5.22 2.29 -3.20
C LEU A 49 -4.27 1.24 -2.62
N CYS A 50 -4.62 0.70 -1.47
CA CYS A 50 -3.90 -0.37 -0.79
C CYS A 50 -4.41 -1.75 -1.23
N LEU A 51 -3.58 -2.47 -1.97
CA LEU A 51 -3.86 -3.84 -2.40
C LEU A 51 -3.40 -4.84 -1.33
N GLY A 52 -4.30 -5.17 -0.42
CA GLY A 52 -4.10 -6.11 0.67
C GLY A 52 -3.54 -5.50 1.95
N ARG A 53 -3.67 -6.27 3.04
CA ARG A 53 -3.36 -5.83 4.40
C ARG A 53 -1.93 -5.34 4.59
N ILE A 54 -0.94 -6.02 3.98
CA ILE A 54 0.47 -5.62 4.10
C ILE A 54 0.70 -4.23 3.50
N ALA A 55 0.07 -3.92 2.35
CA ALA A 55 0.17 -2.62 1.71
C ALA A 55 -0.43 -1.52 2.61
N HIS A 56 -1.63 -1.77 3.14
CA HIS A 56 -2.32 -0.89 4.07
C HIS A 56 -1.51 -0.60 5.34
N GLU A 57 -1.08 -1.63 6.05
CA GLU A 57 -0.32 -1.47 7.30
C GLU A 57 1.03 -0.78 7.07
N THR A 58 1.68 -1.04 5.93
CA THR A 58 2.96 -0.39 5.60
C THR A 58 2.77 1.09 5.29
N LEU A 59 1.69 1.47 4.58
CA LEU A 59 1.33 2.86 4.32
C LEU A 59 1.04 3.60 5.62
N LEU A 60 0.17 3.07 6.48
CA LEU A 60 -0.16 3.71 7.77
C LEU A 60 1.10 3.93 8.62
N ARG A 61 1.97 2.93 8.72
CA ARG A 61 3.25 3.07 9.44
C ARG A 61 4.20 4.08 8.79
N ALA A 62 4.13 4.28 7.48
CA ALA A 62 4.93 5.29 6.78
C ALA A 62 4.39 6.71 7.02
N LEU A 63 3.07 6.84 7.19
CA LEU A 63 2.39 8.09 7.57
C LEU A 63 2.49 8.41 9.07
N GLY A 64 3.02 7.49 9.89
CA GLY A 64 3.11 7.66 11.34
C GLY A 64 1.81 7.32 12.09
N GLU A 65 0.86 6.69 11.42
CA GLU A 65 -0.47 6.39 11.95
C GLU A 65 -0.54 5.09 12.76
N ARG A 66 -1.54 5.04 13.65
CA ARG A 66 -1.83 3.85 14.47
C ARG A 66 -2.73 2.89 13.70
N LEU A 67 -2.26 1.65 13.49
CA LEU A 67 -3.06 0.62 12.80
C LEU A 67 -4.44 0.39 13.41
N ALA A 68 -4.56 0.45 14.73
CA ALA A 68 -5.83 0.23 15.43
C ALA A 68 -6.89 1.31 15.13
N ALA A 69 -6.47 2.52 14.72
CA ALA A 69 -7.39 3.59 14.33
C ALA A 69 -7.94 3.40 12.90
N HIS A 70 -7.25 2.61 12.07
CA HIS A 70 -7.55 2.43 10.66
C HIS A 70 -7.48 0.93 10.30
N PRO A 71 -8.45 0.12 10.74
CA PRO A 71 -8.44 -1.32 10.44
C PRO A 71 -8.63 -1.56 8.93
N PHE A 72 -7.91 -2.54 8.38
CA PHE A 72 -8.07 -2.95 6.99
C PHE A 72 -9.43 -3.63 6.78
N ALA A 73 -10.16 -3.23 5.73
CA ALA A 73 -11.31 -3.98 5.22
C ALA A 73 -11.52 -3.72 3.73
N HIS A 74 -11.84 -4.75 2.94
CA HIS A 74 -12.10 -4.56 1.51
C HIS A 74 -13.25 -3.57 1.28
N GLY A 75 -13.01 -2.56 0.45
CA GLY A 75 -13.96 -1.48 0.19
C GLY A 75 -13.94 -0.35 1.22
N ALA A 76 -13.07 -0.42 2.25
CA ALA A 76 -12.95 0.66 3.22
C ALA A 76 -12.28 1.90 2.62
N ARG A 77 -12.63 3.06 3.19
CA ARG A 77 -12.01 4.35 2.94
C ARG A 77 -11.58 4.96 4.27
N HIS A 78 -10.36 5.50 4.30
CA HIS A 78 -9.81 6.27 5.41
C HIS A 78 -9.33 7.62 4.89
N ASP A 79 -9.71 8.70 5.56
CA ASP A 79 -9.23 10.06 5.23
C ASP A 79 -8.21 10.48 6.29
N ILE A 80 -6.93 10.59 5.91
CA ILE A 80 -5.80 10.82 6.83
C ILE A 80 -4.97 12.00 6.32
N GLY A 81 -4.94 13.10 7.08
CA GLY A 81 -4.12 14.27 6.72
C GLY A 81 -4.43 14.86 5.34
N GLY A 82 -5.67 14.74 4.86
CA GLY A 82 -6.09 15.16 3.52
C GLY A 82 -5.83 14.14 2.39
N LEU A 83 -5.26 12.98 2.72
CA LEU A 83 -5.06 11.87 1.79
C LEU A 83 -6.21 10.85 1.90
N ALA A 84 -6.83 10.52 0.77
CA ALA A 84 -7.83 9.45 0.72
C ALA A 84 -7.15 8.08 0.54
N ILE A 85 -7.37 7.15 1.46
CA ILE A 85 -6.79 5.81 1.42
C ILE A 85 -7.92 4.80 1.23
N PHE A 86 -7.78 3.93 0.24
CA PHE A 86 -8.76 2.91 -0.10
C PHE A 86 -8.18 1.52 0.08
N ASP A 87 -8.96 0.61 0.63
CA ASP A 87 -8.55 -0.77 0.85
C ASP A 87 -9.19 -1.71 -0.16
N SER A 88 -8.38 -2.58 -0.74
CA SER A 88 -8.87 -3.70 -1.54
C SER A 88 -8.15 -4.99 -1.18
N TYR A 89 -8.75 -6.14 -1.48
CA TYR A 89 -8.03 -7.39 -1.42
C TYR A 89 -6.93 -7.38 -2.49
N HIS A 90 -5.81 -8.03 -2.20
CA HIS A 90 -4.70 -8.11 -3.14
C HIS A 90 -5.11 -8.89 -4.39
N CYS A 91 -4.70 -8.47 -5.58
CA CYS A 91 -4.99 -9.13 -6.86
C CYS A 91 -4.16 -10.42 -7.09
N SER A 92 -3.80 -11.15 -6.03
CA SER A 92 -3.11 -12.44 -6.16
C SER A 92 -4.04 -13.48 -6.79
N ARG A 93 -3.47 -14.46 -7.49
CA ARG A 93 -4.22 -15.60 -8.05
C ARG A 93 -5.22 -16.22 -7.07
N TYR A 94 -4.87 -16.32 -5.79
CA TYR A 94 -5.75 -16.85 -4.74
C TYR A 94 -7.06 -16.07 -4.55
N ASN A 95 -7.06 -14.75 -4.82
CA ASN A 95 -8.22 -13.88 -4.66
C ASN A 95 -8.97 -13.65 -5.98
N THR A 96 -8.34 -13.94 -7.13
CA THR A 96 -8.92 -13.69 -8.45
C THR A 96 -9.39 -14.96 -9.15
N ASN A 97 -8.97 -16.15 -8.71
CA ASN A 97 -9.54 -17.41 -9.18
C ASN A 97 -10.91 -17.62 -8.52
N THR A 98 -11.93 -17.04 -9.16
CA THR A 98 -13.34 -17.40 -9.00
C THR A 98 -13.71 -18.52 -9.95
#